data_AF-A0A7S3VPG2-F1
#
_entry.id   AF-A0A7S3VPG2-F1
#
_cell.length_a   1.000
_cell.length_b   1.000
_cell.length_c   1.000
_cell.angle_alpha   90.00
_cell.angle_beta   90.00
_cell.angle_gamma   90.00
#
_symmetry.space_group_name_H-M   'P 1'
#
loop_
_entity.id
_entity.type
_entity.pdbx_description
1 polymer ?
#
loop_
_entity_poly.entity_id
_entity_poly.type
_entity_poly.pdbx_seq_one_letter_code
_entity_poly.pdbx_strand_id
1 'polypeptide(L)'
;MPLCPTILRRCQYCMFGSHASFFQPTPQVPKLWARVAYPSLKPLASWFKDYHARVAFMRKWLQEGVPKCFWLPGFFFPQGFMTGVLQMHARKYSIPIDTLGFGFAVMEAWSASEVAKPPQDGVLIDGLWLDGAQWRPSMTPWRPETTTNIAGTPTTGFLDESAPGVMQAPLPVVHFNPLQGTEVHPAGHYSCPLYKTGDRAGVLSTTGQSTNYVLSVALPMRPGTSEDHWVLQGVALLTMLND
;
A
#
# COMPACT_ATOMS: atom_id res chain seq x y z
N MET A 1 -37.79 -22.46 -81.12
CA MET A 1 -36.47 -21.91 -80.76
C MET A 1 -35.87 -22.76 -79.63
N PRO A 2 -34.53 -22.94 -79.59
CA PRO A 2 -33.86 -24.05 -78.93
C PRO A 2 -33.14 -23.68 -77.60
N LEU A 3 -32.58 -24.70 -76.93
CA LEU A 3 -31.41 -24.72 -76.00
C LEU A 3 -31.50 -24.32 -74.49
N CYS A 4 -30.87 -25.21 -73.69
CA CYS A 4 -30.32 -25.15 -72.32
C CYS A 4 -29.02 -24.26 -72.27
N PRO A 5 -28.14 -24.18 -71.23
CA PRO A 5 -28.17 -23.97 -69.75
C PRO A 5 -27.25 -22.78 -69.26
N THR A 6 -27.12 -22.59 -67.93
CA THR A 6 -25.92 -22.12 -67.15
C THR A 6 -25.82 -20.65 -66.63
N ILE A 7 -25.40 -20.53 -65.35
CA ILE A 7 -24.56 -19.50 -64.65
C ILE A 7 -25.20 -19.10 -63.30
N LEU A 8 -24.94 -19.76 -62.16
CA LEU A 8 -23.78 -19.61 -61.24
C LEU A 8 -23.40 -18.15 -60.91
N ARG A 9 -23.83 -17.63 -59.74
CA ARG A 9 -23.03 -16.88 -58.73
C ARG A 9 -23.90 -16.04 -57.80
N ARG A 10 -23.44 -15.91 -56.54
CA ARG A 10 -23.84 -15.00 -55.43
C ARG A 10 -25.04 -15.50 -54.61
N CYS A 11 -25.01 -15.63 -53.29
CA CYS A 11 -24.10 -15.12 -52.26
C CYS A 11 -24.00 -16.14 -51.12
N GLN A 12 -22.78 -16.64 -50.92
CA GLN A 12 -22.36 -17.39 -49.74
C GLN A 12 -21.74 -16.38 -48.77
N TYR A 13 -22.55 -15.63 -48.03
CA TYR A 13 -22.10 -14.83 -46.86
C TYR A 13 -23.29 -14.54 -45.93
N CYS A 14 -23.67 -15.55 -45.15
CA CYS A 14 -24.40 -15.40 -43.89
C CYS A 14 -23.57 -16.12 -42.82
N MET A 15 -22.37 -15.58 -42.52
CA MET A 15 -21.49 -16.13 -41.48
C MET A 15 -20.47 -15.09 -40.98
N PHE A 16 -20.86 -13.83 -40.80
CA PHE A 16 -20.08 -12.89 -39.99
C PHE A 16 -21.04 -11.91 -39.28
N GLY A 17 -21.74 -12.43 -38.27
CA GLY A 17 -22.34 -11.61 -37.23
C GLY A 17 -21.26 -11.18 -36.25
N SER A 18 -21.01 -9.87 -36.19
CA SER A 18 -20.72 -9.11 -34.98
C SER A 18 -19.80 -9.79 -33.95
N HIS A 19 -18.49 -9.63 -34.11
CA HIS A 19 -17.56 -9.73 -32.97
C HIS A 19 -17.77 -8.50 -32.07
N ALA A 20 -18.92 -8.44 -31.39
CA ALA A 20 -19.03 -7.70 -30.17
C ALA A 20 -18.22 -8.50 -29.14
N SER A 21 -17.04 -7.99 -28.79
CA SER A 21 -16.28 -8.49 -27.65
C SER A 21 -17.22 -8.57 -26.45
N PHE A 22 -17.61 -9.78 -26.08
CA PHE A 22 -18.38 -10.09 -24.88
C PHE A 22 -17.44 -9.86 -23.69
N PHE A 23 -17.18 -8.60 -23.35
CA PHE A 23 -16.61 -8.26 -22.05
C PHE A 23 -17.67 -8.62 -21.02
N GLN A 24 -17.63 -9.86 -20.53
CA GLN A 24 -18.31 -10.19 -19.29
C GLN A 24 -17.74 -9.26 -18.21
N PRO A 25 -18.58 -8.52 -17.47
CA PRO A 25 -18.09 -7.67 -16.40
C PRO A 25 -17.31 -8.55 -15.40
N THR A 26 -16.14 -8.07 -14.99
CA THR A 26 -15.32 -8.78 -14.01
C THR A 26 -16.17 -9.09 -12.78
N PRO A 27 -16.26 -10.36 -12.34
CA PRO A 27 -17.09 -10.72 -11.21
C PRO A 27 -16.68 -9.92 -9.97
N GLN A 28 -17.63 -9.21 -9.39
CA GLN A 28 -17.42 -8.40 -8.18
C GLN A 28 -17.73 -9.20 -6.92
N VAL A 29 -17.15 -8.78 -5.80
CA VAL A 29 -17.45 -9.40 -4.50
C VAL A 29 -18.93 -9.21 -4.18
N PRO A 30 -19.68 -10.27 -3.80
CA PRO A 30 -21.08 -10.14 -3.42
C PRO A 30 -21.28 -9.11 -2.32
N LYS A 31 -22.30 -8.25 -2.46
CA LYS A 31 -22.58 -7.15 -1.50
C LYS A 31 -22.71 -7.63 -0.06
N LEU A 32 -23.26 -8.83 0.14
CA LEU A 32 -23.41 -9.44 1.46
C LEU A 32 -22.05 -9.71 2.14
N TRP A 33 -21.05 -10.14 1.36
CA TRP A 33 -19.69 -10.37 1.85
C TRP A 33 -18.97 -9.03 2.04
N ALA A 34 -19.05 -8.15 1.04
CA ALA A 34 -18.42 -6.82 1.08
C ALA A 34 -18.85 -6.00 2.31
N ARG A 35 -20.11 -6.13 2.76
CA ARG A 35 -20.63 -5.43 3.96
C ARG A 35 -19.91 -5.78 5.26
N VAL A 36 -19.35 -6.98 5.36
CA VAL A 36 -18.66 -7.47 6.57
C VAL A 36 -17.18 -7.73 6.33
N ALA A 37 -16.71 -7.52 5.10
CA ALA A 37 -15.31 -7.66 4.71
C ALA A 37 -14.52 -6.40 5.00
N TYR A 38 -13.21 -6.51 4.84
CA TYR A 38 -12.32 -5.37 4.81
C TYR A 38 -12.60 -4.52 3.54
N PRO A 39 -12.38 -3.20 3.59
CA PRO A 39 -12.50 -2.36 2.41
C PRO A 39 -11.60 -2.87 1.28
N SER A 40 -12.16 -3.08 0.09
CA SER A 40 -11.42 -3.56 -1.07
C SER A 40 -12.10 -3.17 -2.36
N LEU A 41 -11.31 -2.90 -3.39
CA LEU A 41 -11.75 -2.61 -4.75
C LEU A 41 -11.40 -3.76 -5.72
N LYS A 42 -10.92 -4.88 -5.18
CA LYS A 42 -10.51 -6.04 -5.95
C LYS A 42 -11.71 -6.77 -6.57
N PRO A 43 -11.59 -7.27 -7.81
CA PRO A 43 -12.56 -8.23 -8.34
C PRO A 43 -12.55 -9.51 -7.49
N LEU A 44 -13.64 -10.28 -7.55
CA LEU A 44 -13.88 -11.44 -6.68
C LEU A 44 -12.71 -12.43 -6.65
N ALA A 45 -12.11 -12.73 -7.81
CA ALA A 45 -11.01 -13.69 -7.88
C ALA A 45 -9.76 -13.20 -7.11
N SER A 46 -9.39 -11.93 -7.29
CA SER A 46 -8.24 -11.33 -6.59
C SER A 46 -8.54 -11.08 -5.12
N TRP A 47 -9.77 -10.68 -4.79
CA TRP A 47 -10.24 -10.56 -3.42
C TRP A 47 -10.15 -11.90 -2.67
N PHE A 48 -10.55 -13.01 -3.30
CA PHE A 48 -10.50 -14.33 -2.68
C PHE A 48 -9.05 -14.78 -2.39
N LYS A 49 -8.12 -14.51 -3.31
CA LYS A 49 -6.67 -14.75 -3.09
C LYS A 49 -6.15 -13.92 -1.93
N ASP A 50 -6.49 -12.64 -1.88
CA ASP A 50 -6.11 -11.71 -0.80
C ASP A 50 -6.69 -12.16 0.55
N TYR A 51 -7.96 -12.59 0.58
CA TYR A 51 -8.61 -13.15 1.77
C TYR A 51 -7.86 -14.38 2.30
N HIS A 52 -7.50 -15.32 1.41
CA HIS A 52 -6.70 -16.49 1.79
C HIS A 52 -5.32 -16.10 2.33
N ALA A 53 -4.66 -15.12 1.72
CA ALA A 53 -3.38 -14.62 2.21
C ALA A 53 -3.49 -14.00 3.61
N ARG A 54 -4.56 -13.26 3.90
CA ARG A 54 -4.84 -12.69 5.24
C ARG A 54 -5.03 -13.78 6.29
N VAL A 55 -5.83 -14.79 5.99
CA VAL A 55 -6.05 -15.93 6.89
C VAL A 55 -4.74 -16.70 7.12
N ALA A 56 -3.95 -16.91 6.07
CA ALA A 56 -2.65 -17.57 6.18
C ALA A 56 -1.67 -16.77 7.05
N PHE A 57 -1.60 -15.46 6.87
CA PHE A 57 -0.78 -14.56 7.68
C PHE A 57 -1.16 -14.65 9.18
N MET A 58 -2.45 -14.52 9.50
CA MET A 58 -2.93 -14.61 10.89
C MET A 58 -2.70 -16.00 11.49
N ARG A 59 -2.90 -17.07 10.72
CA ARG A 59 -2.63 -18.44 11.15
C ARG A 59 -1.15 -18.65 11.44
N LYS A 60 -0.26 -18.14 10.58
CA LYS A 60 1.19 -18.22 10.78
C LYS A 60 1.60 -17.50 12.06
N TRP A 61 1.09 -16.29 12.28
CA TRP A 61 1.34 -15.56 13.53
C TRP A 61 0.86 -16.35 14.75
N LEU A 62 -0.34 -16.93 14.70
CA LEU A 62 -0.85 -17.75 15.81
C LEU A 62 0.05 -18.97 16.12
N GLN A 63 0.60 -19.62 15.09
CA GLN A 63 1.36 -20.87 15.23
C GLN A 63 2.85 -20.64 15.55
N GLU A 64 3.46 -19.64 14.92
CA GLU A 64 4.92 -19.39 14.98
C GLU A 64 5.29 -18.21 15.90
N GLY A 65 4.29 -17.47 16.39
CA GLY A 65 4.50 -16.28 17.19
C GLY A 65 4.69 -15.01 16.35
N VAL A 66 5.13 -13.94 17.01
CA VAL A 66 5.18 -12.59 16.44
C VAL A 66 6.11 -12.54 15.22
N PRO A 67 5.63 -12.11 14.04
CA PRO A 67 6.47 -12.03 12.85
C PRO A 67 7.53 -10.94 12.98
N LYS A 68 8.67 -11.13 12.32
CA LYS A 68 9.76 -10.14 12.28
C LYS A 68 9.37 -8.86 11.53
N CYS A 69 8.48 -9.01 10.55
CA CYS A 69 7.94 -7.95 9.71
C CYS A 69 6.46 -8.25 9.48
N PHE A 70 5.61 -7.26 9.70
CA PHE A 70 4.17 -7.37 9.59
C PHE A 70 3.71 -6.98 8.20
N TRP A 71 2.90 -7.83 7.58
CA TRP A 71 2.18 -7.46 6.36
C TRP A 71 0.96 -6.61 6.76
N LEU A 72 1.13 -5.28 6.75
CA LEU A 72 0.06 -4.35 7.17
C LEU A 72 -1.24 -4.50 6.38
N PRO A 73 -1.20 -4.75 5.04
CA PRO A 73 -2.41 -5.06 4.30
C PRO A 73 -3.18 -6.23 4.88
N GLY A 74 -2.53 -7.17 5.57
CA GLY A 74 -3.14 -8.34 6.20
C GLY A 74 -4.18 -7.99 7.28
N PHE A 75 -4.10 -6.82 7.88
CA PHE A 75 -4.98 -6.40 8.98
C PHE A 75 -6.33 -5.89 8.48
N PHE A 76 -7.40 -6.29 9.16
CA PHE A 76 -8.73 -5.71 8.94
C PHE A 76 -8.80 -4.27 9.44
N PHE A 77 -8.16 -4.01 10.59
CA PHE A 77 -8.13 -2.71 11.26
C PHE A 77 -6.69 -2.27 11.62
N PRO A 78 -5.90 -1.78 10.63
CA PRO A 78 -4.54 -1.30 10.80
C PRO A 78 -4.36 -0.25 11.92
N GLN A 79 -5.31 0.67 12.08
CA GLN A 79 -5.20 1.76 13.06
C GLN A 79 -5.18 1.25 14.51
N GLY A 80 -5.94 0.18 14.79
CA GLY A 80 -5.92 -0.49 16.09
C GLY A 80 -4.58 -1.18 16.35
N PHE A 81 -3.98 -1.79 15.33
CA PHE A 81 -2.64 -2.36 15.42
C PHE A 81 -1.60 -1.27 15.72
N MET A 82 -1.64 -0.13 15.02
CA MET A 82 -0.73 1.00 15.26
C MET A 82 -0.87 1.56 16.69
N THR A 83 -2.11 1.71 17.16
CA THR A 83 -2.36 2.12 18.56
C THR A 83 -1.80 1.09 19.54
N GLY A 84 -1.94 -0.20 19.25
CA GLY A 84 -1.36 -1.28 20.05
C GLY A 84 0.16 -1.22 20.13
N VAL A 85 0.85 -0.90 19.03
CA VAL A 85 2.31 -0.71 19.01
C VAL A 85 2.72 0.45 19.94
N LEU A 86 2.03 1.60 19.85
CA LEU A 86 2.29 2.73 20.74
C LEU A 86 2.01 2.38 22.22
N GLN A 87 0.94 1.65 22.50
CA GLN A 87 0.60 1.19 23.86
C GLN A 87 1.68 0.26 24.43
N MET A 88 2.20 -0.68 23.61
CA MET A 88 3.27 -1.58 24.04
C MET A 88 4.55 -0.80 24.38
N HIS A 89 4.92 0.17 23.54
CA HIS A 89 6.09 1.03 23.78
C HIS A 89 5.91 1.91 25.03
N ALA A 90 4.76 2.57 25.16
CA ALA A 90 4.39 3.37 26.33
C ALA A 90 4.53 2.58 27.63
N ARG A 91 4.03 1.33 27.66
CA ARG A 91 4.15 0.45 28.83
C ARG A 91 5.60 0.02 29.09
N LYS A 92 6.35 -0.35 28.04
CA LYS A 92 7.75 -0.79 28.16
C LYS A 92 8.64 0.29 28.77
N TYR A 93 8.43 1.55 28.41
CA TYR A 93 9.27 2.67 28.83
C TYR A 93 8.62 3.60 29.86
N SER A 94 7.40 3.29 30.33
CA SER A 94 6.62 4.15 31.23
C SER A 94 6.43 5.58 30.72
N ILE A 95 6.21 5.73 29.40
CA ILE A 95 6.00 7.02 28.73
C ILE A 95 4.49 7.21 28.50
N PRO A 96 3.93 8.40 28.74
CA PRO A 96 2.54 8.70 28.39
C PRO A 96 2.27 8.51 26.89
N ILE A 97 1.26 7.73 26.54
CA ILE A 97 0.97 7.37 25.13
C ILE A 97 0.64 8.58 24.26
N ASP A 98 0.03 9.61 24.84
CA ASP A 98 -0.33 10.88 24.20
C ASP A 98 0.90 11.70 23.76
N THR A 99 2.07 11.40 24.32
CA THR A 99 3.34 12.03 23.91
C THR A 99 4.07 11.26 22.82
N LEU A 100 3.54 10.09 22.40
CA LEU A 100 4.17 9.23 21.41
C LEU A 100 3.59 9.44 20.00
N GLY A 101 4.49 9.48 19.03
CA GLY A 101 4.19 9.36 17.61
C GLY A 101 5.05 8.29 16.95
N PHE A 102 4.95 8.15 15.63
CA PHE A 102 5.85 7.30 14.86
C PHE A 102 6.87 8.16 14.11
N GLY A 103 8.14 7.74 14.18
CA GLY A 103 9.14 8.04 13.17
C GLY A 103 9.24 6.89 12.18
N PHE A 104 9.70 7.22 10.96
CA PHE A 104 9.70 6.28 9.85
C PHE A 104 11.10 6.12 9.26
N ALA A 105 11.45 4.89 8.94
CA ALA A 105 12.65 4.54 8.17
C ALA A 105 12.27 3.63 7.02
N VAL A 106 12.59 3.99 5.79
CA VAL A 106 12.50 3.04 4.68
C VAL A 106 13.77 2.17 4.70
N MET A 107 13.57 0.86 4.73
CA MET A 107 14.63 -0.15 4.80
C MET A 107 15.12 -0.55 3.41
N GLU A 108 16.26 -1.23 3.34
CA GLU A 108 16.76 -1.81 2.08
C GLU A 108 16.03 -3.10 1.67
N ALA A 109 15.44 -3.80 2.64
CA ALA A 109 14.66 -5.00 2.40
C ALA A 109 13.36 -4.66 1.67
N TRP A 110 13.10 -5.30 0.54
CA TRP A 110 11.90 -5.09 -0.26
C TRP A 110 10.73 -5.99 0.14
N SER A 111 11.00 -7.04 0.91
CA SER A 111 10.00 -8.01 1.35
C SER A 111 10.23 -8.45 2.79
N ALA A 112 9.16 -8.91 3.45
CA ALA A 112 9.25 -9.48 4.80
C ALA A 112 10.21 -10.68 4.89
N SER A 113 10.43 -11.42 3.80
CA SER A 113 11.39 -12.54 3.74
C SER A 113 12.85 -12.11 3.80
N GLU A 114 13.18 -10.90 3.36
CA GLU A 114 14.54 -10.35 3.40
C GLU A 114 14.92 -9.82 4.78
N VAL A 115 13.94 -9.68 5.69
CA VAL A 115 14.17 -9.17 7.04
C VAL A 115 14.83 -10.24 7.91
N ALA A 116 16.11 -10.00 8.24
CA ALA A 116 16.89 -10.92 9.05
C ALA A 116 16.40 -10.99 10.51
N LYS A 117 16.12 -9.84 11.13
CA LYS A 117 15.80 -9.70 12.56
C LYS A 117 14.70 -8.65 12.78
N PRO A 118 13.85 -8.82 13.82
CA PRO A 118 12.91 -7.78 14.23
C PRO A 118 13.67 -6.55 14.77
N PRO A 119 13.04 -5.35 14.76
CA PRO A 119 13.64 -4.16 15.36
C PRO A 119 13.61 -4.25 16.89
N GLN A 120 14.49 -3.50 17.55
CA GLN A 120 14.52 -3.42 19.02
C GLN A 120 13.26 -2.75 19.59
N ASP A 121 12.78 -1.71 18.90
CA ASP A 121 11.57 -0.96 19.21
C ASP A 121 10.73 -0.75 17.95
N GLY A 122 9.42 -0.63 18.13
CA GLY A 122 8.48 -0.48 17.03
C GLY A 122 8.28 -1.76 16.22
N VAL A 123 7.91 -1.59 14.95
CA VAL A 123 7.57 -2.70 14.04
C VAL A 123 8.07 -2.44 12.64
N LEU A 124 8.43 -3.50 11.92
CA LEU A 124 8.70 -3.43 10.48
C LEU A 124 7.41 -3.75 9.72
N ILE A 125 7.12 -2.98 8.69
CA ILE A 125 5.90 -3.05 7.88
C ILE A 125 6.24 -3.34 6.43
N ASP A 126 5.59 -4.35 5.86
CA ASP A 126 5.66 -4.74 4.45
C ASP A 126 4.29 -4.59 3.75
N GLY A 127 4.32 -4.55 2.43
CA GLY A 127 3.15 -4.57 1.54
C GLY A 127 2.56 -3.20 1.24
N LEU A 128 3.35 -2.13 1.34
CA LEU A 128 2.92 -0.78 1.01
C LEU A 128 3.21 -0.45 -0.46
N TRP A 129 2.34 0.34 -1.06
CA TRP A 129 2.45 0.82 -2.43
C TRP A 129 2.43 2.34 -2.46
N LEU A 130 3.29 2.96 -3.23
CA LEU A 130 3.22 4.36 -3.61
C LEU A 130 2.33 4.51 -4.83
N ASP A 131 1.43 5.48 -4.79
CA ASP A 131 0.54 5.86 -5.88
C ASP A 131 0.86 7.28 -6.32
N GLY A 132 1.22 7.45 -7.59
CA GLY A 132 1.71 8.73 -8.15
C GLY A 132 3.19 9.04 -7.88
N ALA A 133 3.93 8.12 -7.25
CA ALA A 133 5.37 8.24 -7.05
C ALA A 133 6.06 6.87 -7.01
N GLN A 134 7.39 6.87 -6.92
CA GLN A 134 8.20 5.69 -6.66
C GLN A 134 9.27 5.97 -5.61
N TRP A 135 9.75 4.91 -4.97
CA TRP A 135 10.91 5.00 -4.10
C TRP A 135 12.19 4.82 -4.91
N ARG A 136 13.14 5.75 -4.79
CA ARG A 136 14.47 5.58 -5.36
C ARG A 136 15.49 5.28 -4.27
N PRO A 137 16.15 4.11 -4.33
CA PRO A 137 17.34 3.86 -3.55
C PRO A 137 18.44 4.88 -3.92
N SER A 138 19.16 5.36 -2.93
CA SER A 138 20.32 6.22 -3.07
C SER A 138 21.56 5.44 -2.68
N MET A 139 22.47 5.25 -3.64
CA MET A 139 23.73 4.51 -3.44
C MET A 139 24.77 5.28 -2.62
N THR A 140 24.58 6.58 -2.42
CA THR A 140 25.45 7.43 -1.61
C THR A 140 24.59 8.19 -0.59
N PRO A 141 25.00 8.33 0.68
CA PRO A 141 24.38 9.28 1.58
C PRO A 141 24.56 10.69 0.99
N TRP A 142 23.58 11.15 0.22
CA TRP A 142 23.69 12.39 -0.56
C TRP A 142 23.74 13.63 0.34
N ARG A 143 23.28 13.52 1.58
CA ARG A 143 23.39 14.58 2.58
C ARG A 143 24.62 14.29 3.47
N PRO A 144 25.58 15.22 3.60
CA PRO A 144 26.76 15.05 4.47
C PRO A 144 26.39 14.96 5.95
N GLU A 145 25.19 15.41 6.32
CA GLU A 145 24.49 14.95 7.50
C GLU A 145 23.85 13.61 7.13
N THR A 146 24.39 12.52 7.64
CA THR A 146 23.69 11.24 7.63
C THR A 146 22.30 11.51 8.19
N THR A 147 21.27 11.60 7.33
CA THR A 147 19.87 11.61 7.75
C THR A 147 19.59 10.20 8.26
N THR A 148 20.17 9.92 9.42
CA THR A 148 19.59 9.02 10.39
C THR A 148 18.16 9.52 10.49
N ASN A 149 17.21 8.66 10.14
CA ASN A 149 15.86 8.90 10.59
C ASN A 149 15.91 9.05 12.11
N ILE A 150 14.82 9.53 12.70
CA ILE A 150 14.74 9.80 14.13
C ILE A 150 14.94 8.49 14.96
N ALA A 151 14.94 7.32 14.30
CA ALA A 151 15.27 6.02 14.87
C ALA A 151 16.76 5.61 14.79
N GLY A 152 17.66 6.48 14.30
CA GLY A 152 19.10 6.20 14.20
C GLY A 152 19.50 5.25 13.06
N THR A 153 18.56 4.88 12.18
CA THR A 153 18.80 3.97 11.05
C THR A 153 19.14 4.78 9.79
N PRO A 154 20.10 4.38 8.95
CA PRO A 154 20.36 5.08 7.69
C PRO A 154 19.18 4.88 6.73
N THR A 155 18.59 5.99 6.24
CA THR A 155 17.62 5.92 5.14
C THR A 155 18.39 6.03 3.82
N THR A 156 18.36 4.97 3.01
CA THR A 156 19.15 4.87 1.77
C THR A 156 18.31 5.19 0.54
N GLY A 157 17.47 6.23 0.58
CA GLY A 157 16.63 6.60 -0.56
C GLY A 157 15.74 7.81 -0.31
N PHE A 158 14.97 8.16 -1.33
CA PHE A 158 14.01 9.25 -1.31
C PHE A 158 12.84 8.98 -2.26
N LEU A 159 11.74 9.69 -2.01
CA LEU A 159 10.55 9.74 -2.84
C LEU A 159 10.86 10.47 -4.14
N ASP A 160 10.50 9.85 -5.26
CA ASP A 160 10.78 10.31 -6.60
C ASP A 160 9.54 10.20 -7.51
N GLU A 161 9.53 10.93 -8.61
CA GLU A 161 8.45 10.82 -9.60
C GLU A 161 8.39 9.41 -10.18
N SER A 162 7.18 8.91 -10.40
CA SER A 162 6.95 7.60 -11.02
C SER A 162 7.62 7.48 -12.39
N ALA A 163 8.07 6.27 -12.72
CA ALA A 163 8.47 5.96 -14.09
C ALA A 163 7.29 6.10 -15.07
N PRO A 164 7.53 6.48 -16.34
CA PRO A 164 6.47 6.61 -17.34
C PRO A 164 5.61 5.33 -17.45
N GLY A 165 4.29 5.47 -17.31
CA GLY A 165 3.33 4.37 -17.38
C GLY A 165 3.18 3.55 -16.09
N VAL A 166 3.94 3.86 -15.03
CA VAL A 166 3.81 3.21 -13.72
C VAL A 166 2.97 4.10 -12.81
N MET A 167 1.71 3.73 -12.60
CA MET A 167 0.83 4.47 -11.68
C MET A 167 1.18 4.19 -10.22
N GLN A 168 1.46 2.91 -9.92
CA GLN A 168 1.71 2.42 -8.58
C GLN A 168 3.02 1.64 -8.53
N ALA A 169 3.84 1.93 -7.52
CA ALA A 169 5.13 1.27 -7.30
C ALA A 169 5.19 0.70 -5.88
N PRO A 170 5.84 -0.46 -5.66
CA PRO A 170 6.01 -0.98 -4.31
C PRO A 170 6.94 -0.05 -3.50
N LEU A 171 6.66 0.07 -2.21
CA LEU A 171 7.57 0.68 -1.25
C LEU A 171 8.30 -0.44 -0.50
N PRO A 172 9.62 -0.33 -0.25
CA PRO A 172 10.33 -1.28 0.60
C PRO A 172 9.73 -1.35 2.01
N VAL A 173 10.22 -2.31 2.79
CA VAL A 173 9.85 -2.44 4.20
C VAL A 173 10.09 -1.11 4.91
N VAL A 174 9.14 -0.70 5.74
CA VAL A 174 9.22 0.54 6.52
C VAL A 174 9.25 0.22 8.01
N HIS A 175 10.22 0.75 8.73
CA HIS A 175 10.25 0.72 10.19
C HIS A 175 9.36 1.83 10.74
N PHE A 176 8.39 1.44 11.56
CA PHE A 176 7.52 2.33 12.32
C PHE A 176 8.05 2.34 13.75
N ASN A 177 8.83 3.36 14.10
CA ASN A 177 9.47 3.48 15.40
C ASN A 177 8.69 4.45 16.31
N PRO A 178 8.14 4.01 17.45
CA PRO A 178 7.55 4.91 18.43
C PRO A 178 8.59 5.88 19.00
N LEU A 179 8.27 7.16 19.04
CA LEU A 179 9.15 8.22 19.49
C LEU A 179 8.39 9.25 20.32
N GLN A 180 9.08 9.90 21.25
CA GLN A 180 8.53 10.98 22.07
C GLN A 180 8.89 12.35 21.47
N GLY A 181 7.91 13.25 21.35
CA GLY A 181 8.18 14.65 21.01
C GLY A 181 8.37 14.98 19.52
N THR A 182 8.72 16.23 19.26
CA THR A 182 8.18 17.14 18.23
C THR A 182 8.68 17.02 16.79
N GLU A 183 9.13 15.85 16.31
CA GLU A 183 9.50 15.72 14.90
C GLU A 183 8.78 14.55 14.23
N VAL A 184 7.45 14.53 14.27
CA VAL A 184 6.67 13.66 13.36
C VAL A 184 6.87 14.08 11.88
N HIS A 185 7.33 15.32 11.65
CA HIS A 185 7.56 15.91 10.32
C HIS A 185 8.98 16.50 10.20
N PRO A 186 10.01 15.66 10.06
CA PRO A 186 11.37 16.15 9.84
C PRO A 186 11.49 16.92 8.52
N ALA A 187 12.26 18.02 8.52
CA ALA A 187 12.45 18.85 7.35
C ALA A 187 12.97 18.04 6.14
N GLY A 188 12.42 18.30 4.96
CA GLY A 188 12.75 17.54 3.74
C GLY A 188 12.05 16.18 3.63
N HIS A 189 11.05 15.91 4.49
CA HIS A 189 10.15 14.77 4.36
C HIS A 189 8.74 15.21 3.93
N TYR A 190 8.08 14.36 3.16
CA TYR A 190 6.67 14.48 2.80
C TYR A 190 5.83 13.70 3.81
N SER A 191 4.81 14.34 4.38
CA SER A 191 3.78 13.66 5.17
C SER A 191 2.83 12.87 4.27
N CYS A 192 3.28 11.72 3.79
CA CYS A 192 2.56 10.92 2.80
C CYS A 192 1.36 10.19 3.45
N PRO A 193 0.11 10.46 3.05
CA PRO A 193 -1.06 9.83 3.65
C PRO A 193 -1.15 8.35 3.23
N LEU A 194 -1.32 7.45 4.20
CA LEU A 194 -1.54 6.02 4.00
C LEU A 194 -3.03 5.68 4.05
N TYR A 195 -3.53 5.04 2.99
CA TYR A 195 -4.91 4.57 2.87
C TYR A 195 -4.98 3.05 2.72
N LYS A 196 -6.13 2.48 3.06
CA LYS A 196 -6.40 1.06 2.79
C LYS A 196 -6.54 0.81 1.30
N THR A 197 -7.35 1.63 0.61
CA THR A 197 -7.71 1.48 -0.82
C THR A 197 -7.44 2.75 -1.64
N GLY A 198 -7.31 2.57 -2.96
CA GLY A 198 -7.06 3.66 -3.93
C GLY A 198 -8.18 4.69 -4.09
N ASP A 199 -9.39 4.44 -3.59
CA ASP A 199 -10.46 5.45 -3.59
C ASP A 199 -10.12 6.65 -2.70
N ARG A 200 -9.25 6.44 -1.69
CA ARG A 200 -8.82 7.44 -0.70
C ARG A 200 -9.97 8.19 0.00
N ALA A 201 -11.19 7.69 -0.14
CA ALA A 201 -12.39 8.16 0.50
C ALA A 201 -12.74 7.23 1.67
N GLY A 202 -13.17 7.80 2.78
CA GLY A 202 -13.61 7.07 3.96
C GLY A 202 -14.63 7.89 4.73
N VAL A 203 -15.43 7.19 5.54
CA VAL A 203 -16.32 7.81 6.53
C VAL A 203 -15.71 7.61 7.90
N LEU A 204 -16.08 8.45 8.87
CA LEU A 204 -15.70 8.23 10.25
C LEU A 204 -16.56 7.11 10.85
N SER A 205 -15.91 6.16 11.52
CA SER A 205 -16.58 5.17 12.35
C SER A 205 -17.23 5.85 13.57
N THR A 206 -18.02 5.09 14.32
CA THR A 206 -18.55 5.52 15.63
C THR A 206 -17.45 5.86 16.64
N THR A 207 -16.22 5.39 16.44
CA THR A 207 -15.03 5.70 17.24
C THR A 207 -14.22 6.90 16.71
N GLY A 208 -14.71 7.60 15.69
CA GLY A 208 -14.04 8.74 15.08
C GLY A 208 -12.86 8.38 14.18
N GLN A 209 -12.64 7.10 13.89
CA GLN A 209 -11.53 6.62 13.05
C GLN A 209 -12.00 6.48 11.60
N SER A 210 -11.16 6.90 10.66
CA SER A 210 -11.49 6.78 9.24
C SER A 210 -11.58 5.31 8.81
N THR A 211 -12.57 4.97 8.00
CA THR A 211 -12.69 3.63 7.42
C THR A 211 -11.56 3.30 6.46
N ASN A 212 -10.92 4.32 5.86
CA ASN A 212 -9.90 4.16 4.83
C ASN A 212 -8.54 4.78 5.17
N TYR A 213 -8.50 6.00 5.72
CA TYR A 213 -7.25 6.65 6.13
C TYR A 213 -6.65 5.95 7.36
N VAL A 214 -5.37 5.61 7.30
CA VAL A 214 -4.66 4.88 8.36
C VAL A 214 -3.85 5.84 9.23
N LEU A 215 -2.86 6.51 8.66
CA LEU A 215 -1.99 7.54 9.26
C LEU A 215 -1.14 8.19 8.16
N SER A 216 -0.33 9.20 8.49
CA SER A 216 0.64 9.78 7.55
C SER A 216 2.06 9.29 7.85
N VAL A 217 2.76 8.84 6.82
CA VAL A 217 4.13 8.30 6.87
C VAL A 217 5.08 9.36 6.34
N ALA A 218 6.04 9.81 7.17
CA ALA A 218 7.05 10.76 6.75
C ALA A 218 8.08 10.06 5.83
N LEU A 219 8.14 10.47 4.56
CA LEU A 219 9.07 9.92 3.58
C LEU A 219 10.07 11.00 3.12
N PRO A 220 11.39 10.74 3.11
CA PRO A 220 12.36 11.69 2.57
C PRO A 220 12.02 12.02 1.12
N MET A 221 12.07 13.31 0.75
CA MET A 221 11.72 13.79 -0.58
C MET A 221 12.96 13.94 -1.46
N ARG A 222 12.77 13.87 -2.80
CA ARG A 222 13.79 14.28 -3.77
C ARG A 222 14.31 15.68 -3.43
N PRO A 223 15.64 15.90 -3.36
CA PRO A 223 16.21 17.24 -3.21
C PRO A 223 15.70 18.21 -4.28
N GLY A 224 15.37 19.43 -3.88
CA GLY A 224 14.81 20.45 -4.78
C GLY A 224 13.31 20.37 -4.99
N THR A 225 12.62 19.39 -4.37
CA THR A 225 11.15 19.36 -4.28
C THR A 225 10.69 19.86 -2.91
N SER A 226 9.49 20.45 -2.86
CA SER A 226 8.80 20.86 -1.63
C SER A 226 7.71 19.87 -1.27
N GLU A 227 7.18 19.95 -0.06
CA GLU A 227 6.03 19.13 0.35
C GLU A 227 4.80 19.38 -0.55
N ASP A 228 4.52 20.65 -0.87
CA ASP A 228 3.42 21.06 -1.75
C ASP A 228 3.49 20.41 -3.13
N HIS A 229 4.69 20.15 -3.66
CA HIS A 229 4.83 19.44 -4.93
C HIS A 229 4.16 18.07 -4.86
N TRP A 230 4.44 17.29 -3.81
CA TRP A 230 3.89 15.95 -3.63
C TRP A 230 2.41 15.94 -3.26
N VAL A 231 1.96 16.95 -2.51
CA VAL A 231 0.53 17.17 -2.24
C VAL A 231 -0.23 17.44 -3.53
N LEU A 232 0.28 18.33 -4.40
CA LEU A 232 -0.35 18.69 -5.68
C LEU A 232 -0.34 17.53 -6.69
N GLN A 233 0.68 16.68 -6.66
CA GLN A 233 0.70 15.43 -7.44
C GLN A 233 -0.26 14.36 -6.88
N GLY A 234 -0.83 14.59 -5.69
CA GLY A 234 -1.71 13.64 -5.04
C GLY A 234 -0.99 12.34 -4.71
N VAL A 235 0.25 12.40 -4.22
CA VAL A 235 0.98 11.19 -3.84
C VAL A 235 0.43 10.62 -2.54
N ALA A 236 0.20 9.30 -2.51
CA ALA A 236 -0.25 8.61 -1.30
C ALA A 236 0.36 7.21 -1.21
N LEU A 237 0.28 6.63 -0.01
CA LEU A 237 0.53 5.22 0.22
C LEU A 237 -0.78 4.44 0.24
N LEU A 238 -0.75 3.22 -0.28
CA LEU A 238 -1.86 2.28 -0.30
C LEU A 238 -1.44 0.95 0.34
N THR A 239 -2.34 0.34 1.10
CA THR A 239 -2.15 -1.06 1.57
C THR A 239 -2.57 -2.08 0.51
N MET A 240 -3.42 -1.72 -0.45
CA MET A 240 -3.83 -2.65 -1.50
C MET A 240 -4.10 -1.94 -2.82
N LEU A 241 -3.76 -2.65 -3.90
CA LEU A 241 -4.12 -2.29 -5.27
C LEU A 241 -5.50 -2.87 -5.65
N ASN A 242 -6.04 -2.43 -6.78
CA ASN A 242 -7.39 -2.78 -7.23
C ASN A 242 -7.46 -4.09 -8.02
N ASP A 243 -6.33 -4.71 -8.34
CA ASP A 243 -6.19 -5.87 -9.24
C ASP A 243 -5.77 -7.18 -8.56
#